data_AF-A0AAW0PRH7-F1
#
_entry.id   AF-A0AAW0PRH7-F1
#
_cell.length_a   1.000
_cell.length_b   1.000
_cell.length_c   1.000
_cell.angle_alpha   90.00
_cell.angle_beta   90.00
_cell.angle_gamma   90.00
#
_symmetry.space_group_name_H-M   'P 1'
#
loop_
_entity.id
_entity.type
_entity.pdbx_description
1 polymer ?
#
loop_
_entity_poly.entity_id
_entity_poly.type
_entity_poly.pdbx_seq_one_letter_code
_entity_poly.pdbx_strand_id
1 'polypeptide(L)'
;MDWIPKDPTVAPEFSKCDNAISSENWLHFSLIPAVLILAVLSFLQQRKNNHAIDQRLPSLQGRFGIVIPMDVMGFSNRWSYGFAFGAVSYNVLELFYERTLFNAFPNWAKSIAYLIGSFEVGLAYFPFFACLSTPYKATGAVMGMCYSIFWIVVVGWEWSTCPGGVEWGDYQKLIYQWPWMLSLIFLFARFVILLSKAVRKQFKTEQEDCAELLHAHQFEHVKRLLKLTGVRSKTLNWFQRHVYEWDPHFKFPNRLIGTAIISIITLYSWALADLGIFTFYLKTYTN
;
A
#
# COMPACT_ATOMS: atom_id res chain seq x y z
N MET A 1 -24.30 -4.19 -26.98
CA MET A 1 -24.27 -2.97 -27.81
C MET A 1 -22.94 -3.00 -28.53
N ASP A 2 -22.97 -3.57 -29.74
CA ASP A 2 -21.85 -3.64 -30.67
C ASP A 2 -21.64 -2.29 -31.33
N TRP A 3 -20.53 -1.60 -31.05
CA TRP A 3 -20.06 -0.46 -31.84
C TRP A 3 -18.54 -0.28 -31.68
N ILE A 4 -17.75 -1.05 -32.43
CA ILE A 4 -16.41 -0.61 -32.86
C ILE A 4 -16.27 -1.01 -34.33
N PRO A 5 -16.18 -0.07 -35.28
CA PRO A 5 -15.82 -0.38 -36.66
C PRO A 5 -14.36 -0.83 -36.71
N LYS A 6 -14.11 -2.00 -37.29
CA LYS A 6 -12.77 -2.43 -37.72
C LYS A 6 -12.50 -1.82 -39.10
N ASP A 7 -11.79 -0.71 -39.17
CA ASP A 7 -11.10 -0.29 -40.41
C ASP A 7 -9.63 -0.73 -40.36
N PRO A 8 -9.11 -1.48 -41.36
CA PRO A 8 -7.80 -2.15 -41.29
C PRO A 8 -6.66 -1.38 -41.99
N THR A 9 -6.76 -0.06 -42.19
CA THR A 9 -5.77 0.66 -43.00
C THR A 9 -5.47 2.04 -42.46
N VAL A 10 -4.67 2.11 -41.38
CA VAL A 10 -3.52 3.02 -41.13
C VAL A 10 -3.01 2.61 -39.75
N ALA A 11 -2.17 1.58 -39.69
CA ALA A 11 -1.37 1.29 -38.51
C ALA A 11 -0.09 2.12 -38.63
N PRO A 12 0.14 3.18 -37.83
CA PRO A 12 1.51 3.64 -37.64
C PRO A 12 2.30 2.48 -37.02
N GLU A 13 3.54 2.26 -37.46
CA GLU A 13 4.46 1.26 -36.91
C GLU A 13 4.66 1.51 -35.41
N PHE A 14 3.79 0.89 -34.60
CA PHE A 14 4.00 0.76 -33.17
C PHE A 14 5.10 -0.27 -32.98
N SER A 15 6.25 0.16 -32.46
CA SER A 15 7.19 -0.74 -31.82
C SER A 15 6.43 -1.51 -30.73
N LYS A 16 6.04 -2.74 -31.04
CA LYS A 16 5.55 -3.69 -30.04
C LYS A 16 6.64 -3.77 -28.97
N CYS A 17 6.31 -3.36 -27.76
CA CYS A 17 7.13 -3.66 -26.60
C CYS A 17 7.08 -5.17 -26.35
N ASP A 18 7.90 -5.93 -27.08
CA ASP A 18 7.99 -7.40 -26.94
C ASP A 18 8.51 -7.82 -25.56
N ASN A 19 9.08 -6.88 -24.80
CA ASN A 19 9.59 -7.07 -23.44
C ASN A 19 8.68 -6.46 -22.35
N ALA A 20 7.45 -6.03 -22.67
CA ALA A 20 6.51 -5.60 -21.64
C ALA A 20 6.10 -6.81 -20.80
N ILE A 21 6.66 -6.91 -19.59
CA ILE A 21 6.22 -7.88 -18.60
C ILE A 21 4.76 -7.57 -18.29
N SER A 22 3.87 -8.51 -18.57
CA SER A 22 2.45 -8.39 -18.24
C SER A 22 2.30 -8.20 -16.72
N SER A 23 1.57 -7.16 -16.29
CA SER A 23 1.38 -6.79 -14.87
C SER A 23 0.92 -7.98 -14.00
N GLU A 24 0.09 -8.87 -14.56
CA GLU A 24 -0.42 -10.09 -13.92
C GLU A 24 0.67 -11.13 -13.66
N ASN A 25 1.51 -11.42 -14.66
CA ASN A 25 2.62 -12.36 -14.49
C ASN A 25 3.60 -11.86 -13.43
N TRP A 26 3.88 -10.55 -13.43
CA TRP A 26 4.72 -9.93 -12.41
C TRP A 26 4.12 -10.08 -11.01
N LEU A 27 2.82 -9.85 -10.86
CA LEU A 27 2.12 -10.01 -9.58
C LEU A 27 2.24 -11.46 -9.06
N HIS A 28 2.01 -12.45 -9.93
CA HIS A 28 2.17 -13.86 -9.60
C HIS A 28 3.60 -14.19 -9.15
N PHE A 29 4.62 -13.71 -9.86
CA PHE A 29 6.01 -13.94 -9.47
C PHE A 29 6.38 -13.26 -8.16
N SER A 30 5.83 -12.06 -7.89
CA SER A 30 6.03 -11.35 -6.62
C SER A 30 5.34 -12.02 -5.43
N LEU A 31 4.42 -12.95 -5.67
CA LEU A 31 3.75 -13.71 -4.61
C LEU A 31 4.72 -14.67 -3.90
N ILE A 32 5.69 -15.22 -4.64
CA ILE A 32 6.72 -16.12 -4.10
C ILE A 32 7.53 -15.44 -2.97
N PRO A 33 8.20 -14.29 -3.18
CA PRO A 33 8.90 -13.59 -2.10
C PRO A 33 7.95 -13.12 -0.99
N ALA A 34 6.70 -12.77 -1.31
CA ALA A 34 5.73 -12.38 -0.29
C ALA A 34 5.41 -13.52 0.69
N VAL A 35 5.13 -14.72 0.19
CA VAL A 35 4.86 -15.91 1.00
C VAL A 35 6.09 -16.32 1.79
N LEU A 36 7.29 -16.22 1.21
CA LEU A 36 8.54 -16.50 1.93
C LEU A 36 8.75 -15.53 3.12
N ILE A 37 8.55 -14.23 2.91
CA ILE A 37 8.65 -13.24 4.00
C ILE A 37 7.64 -13.55 5.10
N LEU A 38 6.40 -13.87 4.72
CA LEU A 38 5.36 -14.23 5.66
C LEU A 38 5.67 -15.49 6.47
N ALA A 39 6.20 -16.52 5.80
CA ALA A 39 6.63 -17.74 6.47
C ALA A 39 7.72 -17.43 7.50
N VAL A 40 8.76 -16.67 7.12
CA VAL A 40 9.85 -16.27 8.03
C VAL A 40 9.32 -15.48 9.21
N LEU A 41 8.46 -14.48 8.99
CA LEU A 41 7.86 -13.71 10.07
C LEU A 41 6.96 -14.56 10.97
N SER A 42 6.23 -15.54 10.41
CA SER A 42 5.41 -16.47 11.18
C SER A 42 6.26 -17.37 12.08
N PHE A 43 7.40 -17.86 11.59
CA PHE A 43 8.37 -18.63 12.39
C PHE A 43 8.93 -17.81 13.56
N LEU A 44 9.20 -16.52 13.34
CA LEU A 44 9.73 -15.62 14.36
C LEU A 44 8.68 -15.21 15.39
N GLN A 45 7.41 -15.11 14.98
CA GLN A 45 6.32 -14.75 15.87
C GLN A 45 6.01 -15.92 16.83
N GLN A 46 6.24 -15.72 18.12
CA GLN A 46 5.88 -16.68 19.15
C GLN A 46 4.41 -16.49 19.58
N ARG A 47 3.61 -17.56 19.56
CA ARG A 47 2.22 -17.51 20.06
C ARG A 47 2.24 -17.53 21.59
N LYS A 48 1.42 -16.68 22.20
CA LYS A 48 1.26 -16.59 23.67
C LYS A 48 0.41 -17.71 24.27
N ASN A 49 -0.39 -18.40 23.45
CA ASN A 49 -1.28 -19.48 23.90
C ASN A 49 -0.84 -20.81 23.27
N ASN A 50 -0.48 -21.78 24.11
CA ASN A 50 -0.02 -23.10 23.68
C ASN A 50 -1.23 -23.94 23.25
N HIS A 51 -1.19 -24.50 22.05
CA HIS A 51 -2.21 -25.45 21.61
C HIS A 51 -1.79 -26.89 21.89
N ALA A 52 -2.75 -27.82 21.88
CA ALA A 52 -2.48 -29.25 22.02
C ALA A 52 -1.50 -29.80 20.95
N ILE A 53 -1.34 -29.10 19.82
CA ILE A 53 -0.37 -29.43 18.76
C ILE A 53 1.07 -29.17 19.21
N ASP A 54 1.32 -28.15 20.05
CA ASP A 54 2.65 -27.86 20.60
C ASP A 54 3.13 -28.97 21.54
N GLN A 55 2.20 -29.69 22.19
CA GLN A 55 2.53 -30.85 23.02
C GLN A 55 2.99 -32.06 22.19
N ARG A 56 2.54 -32.18 20.93
CA ARG A 56 2.95 -33.29 20.04
C ARG A 56 4.27 -33.04 19.31
N LEU A 57 4.68 -31.79 19.17
CA LEU A 57 5.92 -31.41 18.49
C LEU A 57 6.74 -30.48 19.40
N PRO A 58 7.49 -31.02 20.38
CA PRO A 58 8.28 -30.23 21.32
C PRO A 58 9.38 -29.39 20.64
N SER A 59 9.78 -29.75 19.41
CA SER A 59 10.70 -28.96 18.58
C SER A 59 10.14 -27.60 18.17
N LEU A 60 8.80 -27.45 18.16
CA LEU A 60 8.14 -26.27 17.60
C LEU A 60 7.78 -25.21 18.63
N GLN A 61 7.84 -25.49 19.94
CA GLN A 61 7.82 -24.51 21.04
C GLN A 61 6.89 -23.28 20.88
N GLY A 62 5.71 -23.42 20.26
CA GLY A 62 4.80 -22.30 20.01
C GLY A 62 5.24 -21.30 18.92
N ARG A 63 6.23 -21.65 18.09
CA ARG A 63 6.65 -20.93 16.87
C ARG A 63 5.64 -21.21 15.76
N PHE A 64 5.37 -20.22 14.89
CA PHE A 64 4.25 -20.13 13.92
C PHE A 64 3.11 -19.19 14.33
N GLY A 65 3.36 -18.02 14.90
CA GLY A 65 2.29 -17.03 15.06
C GLY A 65 1.73 -16.57 13.71
N ILE A 66 0.41 -16.45 13.60
CA ILE A 66 -0.19 -15.69 12.50
C ILE A 66 0.22 -14.23 12.72
N VAL A 67 0.91 -13.66 11.73
CA VAL A 67 1.32 -12.27 11.78
C VAL A 67 0.10 -11.42 11.51
N ILE A 68 -0.31 -10.64 12.51
CA ILE A 68 -1.42 -9.69 12.35
C ILE A 68 -0.86 -8.49 11.58
N PRO A 69 -1.31 -8.24 10.34
CA PRO A 69 -0.67 -7.26 9.45
C PRO A 69 -0.84 -5.83 9.96
N MET A 70 -1.90 -5.56 10.73
CA MET A 70 -2.13 -4.24 11.29
C MET A 70 -3.01 -4.31 12.54
N ASP A 71 -2.69 -3.46 13.49
CA ASP A 71 -3.66 -3.05 14.51
C ASP A 71 -4.47 -1.87 13.95
N VAL A 72 -5.71 -2.15 13.54
CA VAL A 72 -6.65 -1.15 12.98
C VAL A 72 -7.01 -0.07 14.00
N MET A 73 -6.89 -0.37 15.30
CA MET A 73 -7.14 0.56 16.40
C MET A 73 -5.84 1.22 16.91
N GLY A 74 -4.69 0.74 16.44
CA GLY A 74 -3.38 1.23 16.83
C GLY A 74 -3.15 2.69 16.44
N PHE A 75 -2.41 3.40 17.28
CA PHE A 75 -2.07 4.82 17.08
C PHE A 75 -0.62 5.04 16.57
N SER A 76 0.12 3.96 16.32
CA SER A 76 1.54 3.94 15.93
C SER A 76 1.70 3.89 14.40
N ASN A 77 2.75 4.54 13.86
CA ASN A 77 3.21 4.44 12.46
C ASN A 77 2.12 4.72 11.38
N ARG A 78 1.22 5.66 11.64
CA ARG A 78 -0.02 5.88 10.87
C ARG A 78 0.18 6.25 9.41
N TRP A 79 1.08 7.20 9.16
CA TRP A 79 1.42 7.62 7.81
C TRP A 79 1.98 6.44 7.01
N SER A 80 2.78 5.58 7.63
CA SER A 80 3.34 4.38 7.00
C SER A 80 2.24 3.41 6.56
N TYR A 81 1.24 3.15 7.39
CA TYR A 81 0.08 2.34 7.00
C TYR A 81 -0.75 3.01 5.90
N GLY A 82 -0.93 4.32 5.99
CA GLY A 82 -1.60 5.11 4.96
C GLY A 82 -0.95 4.98 3.59
N PHE A 83 0.38 5.13 3.53
CA PHE A 83 1.14 4.94 2.30
C PHE A 83 1.22 3.48 1.87
N ALA A 84 1.21 2.51 2.79
CA ALA A 84 1.06 1.08 2.44
C ALA A 84 -0.26 0.84 1.69
N PHE A 85 -1.37 1.42 2.14
CA PHE A 85 -2.63 1.37 1.41
C PHE A 85 -2.57 2.07 0.05
N GLY A 86 -1.87 3.20 -0.05
CA GLY A 86 -1.61 3.86 -1.34
C GLY A 86 -0.76 3.03 -2.30
N ALA A 87 0.15 2.20 -1.78
CA ALA A 87 0.94 1.26 -2.57
C ALA A 87 0.09 0.09 -3.09
N VAL A 88 -1.05 -0.22 -2.46
CA VAL A 88 -1.95 -1.28 -2.95
C VAL A 88 -2.95 -0.73 -3.97
N SER A 89 -3.38 0.53 -3.81
CA SER A 89 -4.54 1.07 -4.52
C SER A 89 -4.42 1.04 -6.04
N TYR A 90 -3.23 1.22 -6.60
CA TYR A 90 -3.02 1.19 -8.05
C TYR A 90 -3.37 -0.16 -8.67
N ASN A 91 -2.77 -1.25 -8.20
CA ASN A 91 -3.03 -2.60 -8.73
C ASN A 91 -4.48 -3.04 -8.51
N VAL A 92 -5.11 -2.59 -7.42
CA VAL A 92 -6.53 -2.85 -7.19
C VAL A 92 -7.39 -2.09 -8.21
N LEU A 93 -7.10 -0.82 -8.47
CA LEU A 93 -7.81 -0.03 -9.48
C LEU A 93 -7.62 -0.61 -10.89
N GLU A 94 -6.41 -1.02 -11.23
CA GLU A 94 -6.07 -1.65 -12.52
C GLU A 94 -6.88 -2.94 -12.72
N LEU A 95 -6.96 -3.80 -11.69
CA LEU A 95 -7.77 -5.04 -11.72
C LEU A 95 -9.25 -4.77 -12.03
N PHE A 96 -9.82 -3.66 -11.53
CA PHE A 96 -11.20 -3.28 -11.84
C PHE A 96 -11.36 -2.62 -13.22
N TYR A 97 -10.33 -1.95 -13.73
CA TYR A 97 -10.37 -1.23 -14.99
C TYR A 97 -10.23 -2.18 -16.19
N GLU A 98 -9.33 -3.16 -16.12
CA GLU A 98 -9.12 -4.14 -17.18
C GLU A 98 -10.22 -5.20 -17.22
N ARG A 99 -11.38 -4.82 -17.76
CA ARG A 99 -12.53 -5.71 -17.99
C ARG A 99 -12.29 -6.80 -19.05
N THR A 100 -11.20 -6.69 -19.82
CA THR A 100 -10.92 -7.53 -20.99
C THR A 100 -10.18 -8.82 -20.68
N LEU A 101 -9.48 -8.92 -19.54
CA LEU A 101 -8.63 -10.07 -19.22
C LEU A 101 -9.42 -11.37 -19.00
N PHE A 102 -10.60 -11.27 -18.39
CA PHE A 102 -11.41 -12.45 -18.03
C PHE A 102 -12.44 -12.85 -19.09
N ASN A 103 -12.25 -12.43 -20.36
CA ASN A 103 -13.16 -12.82 -21.44
C ASN A 103 -13.10 -14.32 -21.78
N ALA A 104 -12.07 -15.04 -21.32
CA ALA A 104 -11.99 -16.50 -21.40
C ALA A 104 -12.96 -17.21 -20.45
N PHE A 105 -13.43 -16.54 -19.39
CA PHE A 105 -14.29 -17.15 -18.37
C PHE A 105 -15.78 -16.86 -18.63
N PRO A 106 -16.67 -17.84 -18.37
CA PRO A 106 -18.12 -17.61 -18.42
C PRO A 106 -18.53 -16.54 -17.38
N ASN A 107 -19.61 -15.80 -17.67
CA ASN A 107 -20.00 -14.61 -16.89
C ASN A 107 -20.19 -14.86 -15.39
N TRP A 108 -20.60 -16.06 -14.96
CA TRP A 108 -20.73 -16.42 -13.55
C TRP A 108 -19.37 -16.59 -12.83
N ALA A 109 -18.32 -16.97 -13.57
CA ALA A 109 -16.98 -17.19 -13.02
C ALA A 109 -16.14 -15.91 -12.95
N LYS A 110 -16.52 -14.86 -13.68
CA LYS A 110 -15.82 -13.55 -13.67
C LYS A 110 -15.72 -12.98 -12.26
N SER A 111 -16.82 -13.01 -11.49
CA SER A 111 -16.81 -12.50 -10.10
C SER A 111 -15.86 -13.28 -9.19
N ILE A 112 -15.74 -14.59 -9.40
CA ILE A 112 -14.81 -15.46 -8.64
C ILE A 112 -13.37 -15.12 -9.02
N ALA A 113 -13.10 -14.92 -10.31
CA ALA A 113 -11.78 -14.52 -10.79
C ALA A 113 -11.35 -13.16 -10.21
N TYR A 114 -12.25 -12.16 -10.17
CA TYR A 114 -11.98 -10.88 -9.51
C TYR A 114 -11.71 -11.01 -8.00
N LEU A 115 -12.41 -11.92 -7.32
CA LEU A 115 -12.17 -12.19 -5.90
C LEU A 115 -10.79 -12.79 -5.68
N ILE A 116 -10.40 -13.78 -6.51
CA ILE A 116 -9.07 -14.40 -6.46
C ILE A 116 -7.99 -13.37 -6.76
N GLY A 117 -8.13 -12.57 -7.82
CA GLY A 117 -7.17 -11.51 -8.16
C GLY A 117 -7.05 -10.45 -7.06
N SER A 118 -8.17 -10.04 -6.44
CA SER A 118 -8.14 -9.10 -5.31
C SER A 118 -7.44 -9.69 -4.09
N PHE A 119 -7.68 -10.97 -3.81
CA PHE A 119 -7.00 -11.69 -2.74
C PHE A 119 -5.50 -11.81 -3.01
N GLU A 120 -5.14 -12.06 -4.26
CA GLU A 120 -3.76 -12.15 -4.72
C GLU A 120 -2.99 -10.85 -4.53
N VAL A 121 -3.56 -9.73 -5.01
CA VAL A 121 -3.01 -8.39 -4.79
C VAL A 121 -2.87 -8.14 -3.28
N GLY A 122 -3.89 -8.48 -2.49
CA GLY A 122 -3.84 -8.38 -1.03
C GLY A 122 -2.66 -9.14 -0.42
N LEU A 123 -2.43 -10.39 -0.85
CA LEU A 123 -1.32 -11.22 -0.38
C LEU A 123 0.05 -10.69 -0.83
N ALA A 124 0.17 -10.20 -2.05
CA ALA A 124 1.42 -9.64 -2.56
C ALA A 124 1.87 -8.40 -1.74
N TYR A 125 0.93 -7.56 -1.30
CA TYR A 125 1.24 -6.37 -0.50
C TYR A 125 1.22 -6.61 1.02
N PHE A 126 0.70 -7.75 1.49
CA PHE A 126 0.65 -8.11 2.90
C PHE A 126 2.01 -8.00 3.63
N PRO A 127 3.16 -8.43 3.05
CA PRO A 127 4.46 -8.31 3.71
C PRO A 127 4.80 -6.89 4.16
N PHE A 128 4.40 -5.85 3.42
CA PHE A 128 4.66 -4.46 3.82
C PHE A 128 3.99 -4.12 5.15
N PHE A 129 2.73 -4.55 5.32
CA PHE A 129 1.98 -4.36 6.56
C PHE A 129 2.57 -5.19 7.70
N ALA A 130 2.85 -6.47 7.44
CA ALA A 130 3.46 -7.37 8.41
C ALA A 130 4.81 -6.84 8.91
N CYS A 131 5.71 -6.41 8.03
CA CYS A 131 7.00 -5.86 8.39
C CYS A 131 6.89 -4.59 9.27
N LEU A 132 5.87 -3.76 9.07
CA LEU A 132 5.61 -2.57 9.89
C LEU A 132 5.03 -2.88 11.28
N SER A 133 4.28 -3.97 11.42
CA SER A 133 3.63 -4.36 12.68
C SER A 133 4.49 -5.27 13.56
N THR A 134 5.53 -5.90 13.00
CA THR A 134 6.34 -6.89 13.73
C THR A 134 7.04 -6.33 14.97
N PRO A 135 7.12 -7.12 16.07
CA PRO A 135 7.88 -6.73 17.26
C PRO A 135 9.40 -6.74 17.01
N TYR A 136 9.87 -7.63 16.12
CA TYR A 136 11.27 -7.75 15.71
C TYR A 136 11.66 -6.66 14.69
N LYS A 137 11.77 -5.42 15.17
CA LYS A 137 11.99 -4.22 14.34
C LYS A 137 13.16 -4.33 13.35
N ALA A 138 14.27 -4.97 13.74
CA ALA A 138 15.43 -5.13 12.86
C ALA A 138 15.12 -6.06 11.68
N THR A 139 14.67 -7.29 11.96
CA THR A 139 14.35 -8.29 10.94
C THR A 139 13.21 -7.85 10.03
N GLY A 140 12.15 -7.28 10.60
CA GLY A 140 11.04 -6.73 9.81
C GLY A 140 11.47 -5.57 8.91
N ALA A 141 12.36 -4.69 9.39
CA ALA A 141 12.88 -3.60 8.58
C ALA A 141 13.79 -4.08 7.43
N VAL A 142 14.65 -5.08 7.67
CA VAL A 142 15.49 -5.67 6.60
C VAL A 142 14.61 -6.32 5.53
N MET A 143 13.67 -7.18 5.91
CA MET A 143 12.78 -7.88 4.97
C MET A 143 11.91 -6.89 4.18
N GLY A 144 11.32 -5.90 4.87
CA GLY A 144 10.54 -4.84 4.22
C GLY A 144 11.36 -3.97 3.27
N MET A 145 12.60 -3.65 3.64
CA MET A 145 13.53 -2.89 2.79
C MET A 145 13.87 -3.68 1.53
N CYS A 146 14.33 -4.93 1.64
CA CYS A 146 14.63 -5.79 0.49
C CYS A 146 13.43 -5.93 -0.43
N TYR A 147 12.23 -6.13 0.12
CA TYR A 147 11.01 -6.25 -0.67
C TYR A 147 10.65 -4.95 -1.40
N SER A 148 10.72 -3.80 -0.71
CA SER A 148 10.48 -2.50 -1.37
C SER A 148 11.50 -2.18 -2.47
N ILE A 149 12.78 -2.50 -2.28
CA ILE A 149 13.81 -2.35 -3.31
C ILE A 149 13.47 -3.21 -4.52
N PHE A 150 13.09 -4.47 -4.30
CA PHE A 150 12.73 -5.39 -5.39
C PHE A 150 11.61 -4.83 -6.26
N TRP A 151 10.54 -4.30 -5.66
CA TRP A 151 9.46 -3.63 -6.39
C TRP A 151 9.94 -2.38 -7.13
N ILE A 152 10.69 -1.49 -6.48
CA ILE A 152 11.18 -0.25 -7.09
C ILE A 152 12.10 -0.53 -8.28
N VAL A 153 12.99 -1.52 -8.17
CA VAL A 153 13.93 -1.89 -9.25
C VAL A 153 13.17 -2.41 -10.47
N VAL A 154 12.21 -3.32 -10.28
CA VAL A 154 11.48 -3.89 -11.43
C VAL A 154 10.59 -2.86 -12.11
N VAL A 155 9.91 -2.02 -11.33
CA VAL A 155 9.10 -0.94 -11.91
C VAL A 155 9.98 0.08 -12.62
N GLY A 156 11.09 0.48 -11.99
CA GLY A 156 12.05 1.39 -12.59
C GLY A 156 12.59 0.83 -13.91
N TRP A 157 12.81 -0.48 -13.97
CA TRP A 157 13.19 -1.18 -15.20
C TRP A 157 12.07 -1.12 -16.26
N GLU A 158 10.82 -1.37 -15.88
CA GLU A 158 9.68 -1.28 -16.80
C GLU A 158 9.52 0.14 -17.38
N TRP A 159 9.59 1.16 -16.54
CA TRP A 159 9.54 2.57 -16.95
C TRP A 159 10.65 2.92 -17.94
N SER A 160 11.86 2.41 -17.72
CA SER A 160 12.98 2.66 -18.63
C SER A 160 12.86 1.94 -19.98
N THR A 161 12.18 0.80 -20.01
CA THR A 161 12.08 -0.05 -21.21
C THR A 161 10.90 0.37 -22.09
N CYS A 162 9.76 0.76 -21.50
CA CYS A 162 8.54 1.08 -22.24
C CYS A 162 7.76 2.24 -21.59
N PRO A 163 8.09 3.50 -21.92
CA PRO A 163 7.46 4.67 -21.32
C PRO A 163 6.10 5.04 -21.96
N GLY A 164 5.85 4.66 -23.23
CA GLY A 164 4.77 5.22 -24.04
C GLY A 164 3.41 4.52 -24.05
N GLY A 165 2.36 5.34 -24.18
CA GLY A 165 0.97 4.95 -24.42
C GLY A 165 0.33 5.79 -25.54
N VAL A 166 -0.75 5.27 -26.14
CA VAL A 166 -1.37 5.79 -27.37
C VAL A 166 -2.07 7.15 -27.17
N GLU A 167 -2.49 7.48 -25.94
CA GLU A 167 -3.35 8.65 -25.68
C GLU A 167 -2.59 9.89 -25.18
N TRP A 168 -1.57 9.73 -24.33
CA TRP A 168 -0.79 10.85 -23.76
C TRP A 168 0.70 10.83 -24.15
N GLY A 169 1.07 10.02 -25.14
CA GLY A 169 2.45 9.87 -25.60
C GLY A 169 3.35 9.14 -24.59
N ASP A 170 4.64 9.48 -24.60
CA ASP A 170 5.70 8.79 -23.86
C ASP A 170 5.60 8.85 -22.32
N TYR A 171 4.65 9.59 -21.75
CA TYR A 171 4.55 9.81 -20.30
C TYR A 171 3.28 9.23 -19.66
N GLN A 172 2.44 8.53 -20.43
CA GLN A 172 1.15 8.05 -19.96
C GLN A 172 1.25 7.11 -18.74
N LYS A 173 2.10 6.08 -18.84
CA LYS A 173 2.31 5.11 -17.75
C LYS A 173 2.89 5.80 -16.51
N LEU A 174 3.85 6.69 -16.72
CA LEU A 174 4.51 7.43 -15.64
C LEU A 174 3.51 8.27 -14.85
N ILE A 175 2.69 9.07 -15.54
CA ILE A 175 1.73 9.98 -14.89
C ILE A 175 0.69 9.19 -14.08
N TYR A 176 0.16 8.09 -14.63
CA TYR A 176 -0.87 7.29 -13.97
C TYR A 176 -0.32 6.52 -12.74
N GLN A 177 0.91 6.01 -12.82
CA GLN A 177 1.53 5.14 -11.81
C GLN A 177 2.36 5.90 -10.75
N TRP A 178 2.57 7.21 -10.92
CA TRP A 178 3.42 7.99 -10.02
C TRP A 178 2.98 8.00 -8.54
N PRO A 179 1.68 8.15 -8.19
CA PRO A 179 1.24 8.14 -6.79
C PRO A 179 1.61 6.83 -6.06
N TRP A 180 1.52 5.72 -6.79
CA TRP A 180 1.92 4.41 -6.30
C TRP A 180 3.43 4.34 -6.04
N MET A 181 4.25 4.80 -6.98
CA MET A 181 5.70 4.83 -6.78
C MET A 181 6.13 5.75 -5.64
N LEU A 182 5.50 6.92 -5.48
CA LEU A 182 5.76 7.81 -4.35
C LEU A 182 5.47 7.12 -3.02
N SER A 183 4.38 6.34 -2.95
CA SER A 183 4.05 5.58 -1.74
C SER A 183 5.06 4.47 -1.42
N LEU A 184 5.57 3.76 -2.44
CA LEU A 184 6.62 2.76 -2.30
C LEU A 184 7.95 3.37 -1.85
N ILE A 185 8.35 4.50 -2.43
CA ILE A 185 9.57 5.23 -2.04
C ILE A 185 9.45 5.71 -0.58
N PHE A 186 8.29 6.21 -0.16
CA PHE A 186 8.05 6.60 1.22
C PHE A 186 8.16 5.41 2.19
N LEU A 187 7.61 4.25 1.82
CA LEU A 187 7.74 3.01 2.61
C LEU A 187 9.20 2.57 2.72
N PHE A 188 9.94 2.57 1.62
CA PHE A 188 11.36 2.26 1.61
C PHE A 188 12.14 3.17 2.58
N ALA A 189 11.97 4.50 2.44
CA ALA A 189 12.60 5.47 3.34
C ALA A 189 12.23 5.21 4.80
N ARG A 190 10.98 4.81 5.07
CA ARG A 190 10.55 4.45 6.42
C ARG A 190 11.25 3.19 6.94
N PHE A 191 11.41 2.15 6.14
CA PHE A 191 12.15 0.96 6.55
C PHE A 191 13.62 1.28 6.85
N VAL A 192 14.27 2.16 6.08
CA VAL A 192 15.62 2.65 6.37
C VAL A 192 15.67 3.39 7.71
N ILE A 193 14.68 4.24 8.01
CA ILE A 193 14.58 4.94 9.30
C ILE A 193 14.36 3.95 10.45
N LEU A 194 13.52 2.92 10.28
CA LEU A 194 13.29 1.89 11.29
C LEU A 194 14.55 1.06 11.54
N LEU A 195 15.26 0.67 10.47
CA LEU A 195 16.50 -0.08 10.55
C LEU A 195 17.59 0.73 11.25
N SER A 196 17.79 1.99 10.86
CA SER A 196 18.77 2.86 11.50
C SER A 196 18.47 3.09 12.98
N LYS A 197 17.19 3.21 13.36
CA LYS A 197 16.79 3.26 14.78
C LYS A 197 17.05 1.94 15.50
N ALA A 198 16.77 0.80 14.87
CA ALA A 198 17.02 -0.52 15.46
C ALA A 198 18.52 -0.74 15.71
N VAL A 199 19.37 -0.40 14.74
CA VAL A 199 20.84 -0.44 14.88
C VAL A 199 21.28 0.51 16.00
N ARG A 200 20.82 1.77 15.99
CA ARG A 200 21.14 2.73 17.06
C ARG A 200 20.74 2.24 18.45
N LYS A 201 19.61 1.54 18.57
CA LYS A 201 19.13 0.96 19.84
C LYS A 201 19.92 -0.28 20.25
N GLN A 202 20.40 -1.10 19.32
CA GLN A 202 21.32 -2.19 19.65
C GLN A 202 22.67 -1.65 20.17
N PHE A 203 23.11 -0.50 19.68
CA PHE A 203 24.31 0.18 20.17
C PHE A 203 24.08 1.00 21.46
N LYS A 204 22.87 1.53 21.68
CA LYS A 204 22.46 2.19 22.92
C LYS A 204 21.60 1.23 23.74
N THR A 205 22.27 0.37 24.51
CA THR A 205 21.66 -0.54 25.49
C THR A 205 20.53 0.16 26.25
N GLU A 206 19.35 -0.46 26.19
CA GLU A 206 18.12 -0.17 26.94
C GLU A 206 17.58 1.27 26.91
N GLN A 207 16.58 1.50 26.05
CA GLN A 207 15.38 2.19 26.54
C GLN A 207 14.13 1.68 25.81
N GLU A 208 13.25 1.08 26.60
CA GLU A 208 11.85 0.76 26.33
C GLU A 208 11.17 1.95 25.63
N ASP A 209 10.53 1.75 24.47
CA ASP A 209 9.80 2.88 23.84
C ASP A 209 9.00 2.44 22.61
N CYS A 210 7.90 1.74 22.84
CA CYS A 210 6.79 1.73 21.88
C CYS A 210 5.45 1.46 22.58
N ALA A 211 5.44 0.63 23.62
CA ALA A 211 4.28 0.43 24.47
C ALA A 211 4.07 1.62 25.43
N GLU A 212 5.15 2.17 25.97
CA GLU A 212 5.10 3.30 26.92
C GLU A 212 4.64 4.62 26.27
N LEU A 213 5.04 4.86 25.01
CA LEU A 213 4.57 5.99 24.18
C LEU A 213 3.07 5.95 23.87
N LEU A 214 2.44 4.76 23.84
CA LEU A 214 1.01 4.62 23.61
C LEU A 214 0.21 5.10 24.83
N HIS A 215 0.68 4.75 26.03
CA HIS A 215 0.13 5.22 27.31
C HIS A 215 0.36 6.71 27.53
N ALA A 216 1.54 7.24 27.16
CA ALA A 216 1.86 8.66 27.31
C ALA A 216 0.83 9.57 26.62
N HIS A 217 0.41 9.22 25.40
CA HIS A 217 -0.54 10.02 24.64
C HIS A 217 -1.97 9.98 25.21
N GLN A 218 -2.48 8.78 25.56
CA GLN A 218 -3.81 8.66 26.15
C GLN A 218 -3.87 9.34 27.51
N PHE A 219 -2.81 9.21 28.30
CA PHE A 219 -2.68 9.89 29.58
C PHE A 219 -2.65 11.41 29.43
N GLU A 220 -1.91 11.94 28.45
CA GLU A 220 -1.85 13.38 28.20
C GLU A 220 -3.17 13.95 27.66
N HIS A 221 -3.89 13.18 26.82
CA HIS A 221 -5.23 13.52 26.37
C HIS A 221 -6.23 13.57 27.54
N VAL A 222 -6.24 12.56 28.41
CA VAL A 222 -7.12 12.52 29.60
C VAL A 222 -6.73 13.61 30.60
N LYS A 223 -5.43 13.83 30.85
CA LYS A 223 -4.92 14.91 31.70
C LYS A 223 -5.37 16.28 31.19
N ARG A 224 -5.44 16.46 29.87
CA ARG A 224 -6.00 17.67 29.27
C ARG A 224 -7.51 17.75 29.45
N LEU A 225 -8.27 16.68 29.20
CA LEU A 225 -9.73 16.66 29.41
C LEU A 225 -10.09 17.05 30.84
N LEU A 226 -9.34 16.54 31.82
CA LEU A 226 -9.50 16.87 33.24
C LEU A 226 -9.06 18.30 33.59
N LYS A 227 -8.09 18.87 32.84
CA LYS A 227 -7.66 20.28 33.00
C LYS A 227 -8.56 21.27 32.25
N LEU A 228 -9.33 20.82 31.27
CA LEU A 228 -10.11 21.69 30.37
C LEU A 228 -11.36 22.29 31.02
N THR A 229 -11.66 21.98 32.28
CA THR A 229 -12.71 22.66 33.05
C THR A 229 -12.41 24.16 33.27
N GLY A 230 -11.18 24.62 33.00
CA GLY A 230 -10.82 26.04 33.02
C GLY A 230 -10.30 26.55 31.67
N VAL A 231 -11.15 27.30 30.96
CA VAL A 231 -10.80 28.36 29.98
C VAL A 231 -10.00 27.94 28.72
N ARG A 232 -10.64 28.06 27.54
CA ARG A 232 -9.92 28.41 26.30
C ARG A 232 -10.79 29.18 25.30
N SER A 233 -10.95 30.48 25.51
CA SER A 233 -11.30 31.42 24.43
C SER A 233 -10.02 31.76 23.67
N LYS A 234 -9.71 30.99 22.62
CA LYS A 234 -8.73 31.41 21.61
C LYS A 234 -9.50 31.85 20.37
N THR A 235 -9.18 33.02 19.85
CA THR A 235 -9.66 33.50 18.56
C THR A 235 -9.09 32.59 17.47
N LEU A 236 -9.91 31.68 16.97
CA LEU A 236 -9.53 30.75 15.89
C LEU A 236 -9.49 31.49 14.55
N ASN A 237 -8.48 31.16 13.74
CA ASN A 237 -8.33 31.67 12.37
C ASN A 237 -9.47 31.14 11.47
N TRP A 238 -9.81 31.82 10.37
CA TRP A 238 -10.91 31.42 9.48
C TRP A 238 -10.85 29.93 9.07
N PHE A 239 -9.65 29.45 8.71
CA PHE A 239 -9.42 28.04 8.35
C PHE A 239 -9.68 27.07 9.51
N GLN A 240 -9.27 27.42 10.73
CA GLN A 240 -9.54 26.60 11.92
C GLN A 240 -11.03 26.56 12.25
N ARG A 241 -11.77 27.61 11.88
CA ARG A 241 -13.20 27.75 12.15
C ARG A 241 -14.07 27.02 11.13
N HIS A 242 -13.63 26.89 9.88
CA HIS A 242 -14.41 26.30 8.79
C HIS A 242 -13.96 24.90 8.35
N VAL A 243 -12.67 24.58 8.46
CA VAL A 243 -12.13 23.36 7.85
C VAL A 243 -11.76 22.34 8.92
N TYR A 244 -10.88 22.71 9.85
CA TYR A 244 -10.43 21.78 10.88
C TYR A 244 -9.74 22.50 12.04
N GLU A 245 -10.23 22.28 13.27
CA GLU A 245 -9.50 22.66 14.47
C GLU A 245 -8.43 21.61 14.78
N TRP A 246 -7.17 21.99 14.61
CA TRP A 246 -6.03 21.12 14.92
C TRP A 246 -5.92 20.90 16.43
N ASP A 247 -6.35 19.74 16.92
CA ASP A 247 -6.04 19.29 18.27
C ASP A 247 -4.74 18.45 18.26
N PRO A 248 -3.63 18.97 18.83
CA PRO A 248 -2.35 18.24 18.89
C PRO A 248 -2.42 16.97 19.75
N HIS A 249 -3.50 16.75 20.51
CA HIS A 249 -3.72 15.57 21.35
C HIS A 249 -4.88 14.71 20.84
N PHE A 250 -5.48 15.05 19.71
CA PHE A 250 -6.38 14.16 19.00
C PHE A 250 -5.64 13.51 17.84
N LYS A 251 -5.93 12.24 17.62
CA LYS A 251 -5.01 11.38 16.92
C LYS A 251 -5.84 10.33 16.18
N PHE A 252 -6.10 10.59 14.90
CA PHE A 252 -6.92 9.74 14.04
C PHE A 252 -6.48 8.26 13.98
N PRO A 253 -7.43 7.31 13.89
CA PRO A 253 -7.13 5.90 13.73
C PRO A 253 -6.51 5.61 12.37
N ASN A 254 -5.71 4.53 12.29
CA ASN A 254 -5.04 4.10 11.06
C ASN A 254 -6.01 3.89 9.90
N ARG A 255 -7.20 3.34 10.17
CA ARG A 255 -8.24 3.09 9.16
C ARG A 255 -8.68 4.37 8.45
N LEU A 256 -8.84 5.48 9.19
CA LEU A 256 -9.32 6.74 8.62
C LEU A 256 -8.26 7.39 7.72
N ILE A 257 -7.00 7.32 8.12
CA ILE A 257 -5.87 7.84 7.32
C ILE A 257 -5.69 6.99 6.05
N GLY A 258 -5.81 5.67 6.17
CA GLY A 258 -5.77 4.76 5.02
C GLY A 258 -6.87 5.06 4.00
N THR A 259 -8.13 5.18 4.44
CA THR A 259 -9.24 5.52 3.55
C THR A 259 -9.09 6.90 2.92
N ALA A 260 -8.56 7.89 3.66
CA ALA A 260 -8.32 9.22 3.11
C ALA A 260 -7.28 9.19 1.98
N ILE A 261 -6.14 8.52 2.19
CA ILE A 261 -5.10 8.39 1.18
C ILE A 261 -5.59 7.62 -0.05
N ILE A 262 -6.28 6.49 0.16
CA ILE A 262 -6.89 5.74 -0.95
C ILE A 262 -7.84 6.67 -1.72
N SER A 263 -8.73 7.39 -1.03
CA SER A 263 -9.72 8.26 -1.70
C SER A 263 -9.06 9.35 -2.56
N ILE A 264 -7.97 9.95 -2.09
CA ILE A 264 -7.22 10.96 -2.84
C ILE A 264 -6.58 10.33 -4.09
N ILE A 265 -5.94 9.16 -3.95
CA ILE A 265 -5.29 8.47 -5.09
C ILE A 265 -6.35 8.03 -6.10
N THR A 266 -7.48 7.47 -5.66
CA THR A 266 -8.56 7.03 -6.54
C THR A 266 -9.19 8.21 -7.29
N LEU A 267 -9.40 9.34 -6.62
CA LEU A 267 -9.92 10.56 -7.26
C LEU A 267 -8.95 11.09 -8.31
N TYR A 268 -7.65 11.08 -8.00
CA TYR A 268 -6.61 11.45 -8.95
C TYR A 268 -6.61 10.55 -10.19
N SER A 269 -6.61 9.23 -10.00
CA SER A 269 -6.64 8.26 -11.10
C SER A 269 -7.89 8.40 -11.95
N TRP A 270 -9.04 8.64 -11.33
CA TRP A 270 -10.31 8.83 -12.05
C TRP A 270 -10.31 10.13 -12.86
N ALA A 271 -9.87 11.24 -12.27
CA ALA A 271 -9.75 12.53 -12.97
C ALA A 271 -8.80 12.44 -14.18
N LEU A 272 -7.68 11.72 -14.07
CA LEU A 272 -6.78 11.48 -15.19
C LEU A 272 -7.43 10.64 -16.30
N ALA A 273 -8.17 9.60 -15.94
CA ALA A 273 -8.87 8.76 -16.91
C ALA A 273 -9.91 9.57 -17.70
N ASP A 274 -10.69 10.42 -17.02
CA ASP A 274 -11.68 11.29 -17.64
C ASP A 274 -11.03 12.33 -18.58
N LEU A 275 -9.92 12.94 -18.17
CA LEU A 275 -9.15 13.83 -19.03
C LEU A 275 -8.61 13.09 -20.27
N GLY A 276 -8.20 11.83 -20.12
CA GLY A 276 -7.70 11.03 -21.24
C GLY A 276 -8.79 10.74 -22.27
N ILE A 277 -9.94 10.31 -21.79
CA ILE A 277 -11.11 10.09 -22.64
C ILE A 277 -11.52 11.40 -23.35
N PHE A 278 -11.55 12.52 -22.63
CA PHE A 278 -11.91 13.82 -23.18
C PHE A 278 -10.95 14.27 -24.29
N THR A 279 -9.64 14.13 -24.07
CA THR A 279 -8.62 14.47 -25.08
C THR A 279 -8.70 13.56 -26.31
N PHE A 280 -8.95 12.25 -26.11
CA PHE A 280 -9.18 11.31 -27.20
C PHE A 280 -10.39 11.70 -28.06
N TYR A 281 -11.54 12.02 -27.43
CA TYR A 281 -12.72 12.49 -28.13
C TYR A 281 -12.46 13.77 -28.93
N LEU A 282 -11.79 14.77 -28.34
CA LEU A 282 -11.44 16.00 -29.05
C LEU A 282 -10.57 15.73 -30.28
N LYS A 283 -9.53 14.90 -30.14
CA LYS A 283 -8.65 14.52 -31.25
C LYS A 283 -9.39 13.81 -32.39
N THR A 284 -10.40 13.01 -32.06
CA THR A 284 -11.24 12.31 -33.03
C THR A 284 -12.20 13.25 -33.77
N TYR A 285 -12.65 14.34 -33.13
CA TYR A 285 -13.53 15.33 -33.77
C TYR A 285 -12.77 16.38 -34.61
N THR A 286 -11.46 16.58 -34.37
CA THR A 286 -10.63 17.55 -35.09
C THR A 286 -9.91 17.00 -36.32
N ASN A 287 -9.92 15.68 -36.54
CA ASN A 287 -9.40 15.00 -37.73
C ASN A 287 -10.56 14.50 -38.60
#